data_AF-A0A3M1Z1R1-F1
#
_entry.id   AF-A0A3M1Z1R1-F1
#
_cell.length_a   1.000
_cell.length_b   1.000
_cell.length_c   1.000
_cell.angle_alpha   90.00
_cell.angle_beta   90.00
_cell.angle_gamma   90.00
#
_symmetry.space_group_name_H-M   'P 1'
#
loop_
_entity.id
_entity.type
_entity.pdbx_description
1 polymer ?
#
loop_
_entity_poly.entity_id
_entity_poly.type
_entity_poly.pdbx_seq_one_letter_code
_entity_poly.pdbx_strand_id
1 'polypeptide(L)'
;DLGAGEAEVRGIGGLTVRRDGRERRYPAGTRLPLAELLEEIGGTAGPDADPGPAAGVAPTGEQAGFWDEVHRLDARFHEALERGDARAAVESLLDLDRRVAAEPDEAARAEAREVLREAIVLLGAEVLRRPPSAEACLAPLVEALVAARERYRKDRRWAEADAIRDALAGAGVTVEDTPEGPRWRLS
;
A
#
# COMPACT_ATOMS: atom_id res chain seq x y z
N ASP A 1 -28.19 -6.99 3.05
CA ASP A 1 -29.44 -6.50 3.64
C ASP A 1 -30.11 -7.65 4.37
N LEU A 2 -30.32 -7.54 5.69
CA LEU A 2 -30.90 -8.62 6.50
C LEU A 2 -32.40 -8.84 6.20
N GLY A 3 -33.09 -7.84 5.62
CA GLY A 3 -34.48 -7.96 5.20
C GLY A 3 -34.66 -8.65 3.84
N ALA A 4 -33.65 -8.58 2.97
CA ALA A 4 -33.66 -9.20 1.63
C ALA A 4 -32.98 -10.58 1.58
N GLY A 5 -32.31 -10.99 2.67
CA GLY A 5 -31.60 -12.27 2.70
C GLY A 5 -30.38 -12.32 1.78
N GLU A 6 -29.75 -11.18 1.50
CA GLU A 6 -28.56 -11.08 0.63
C GLU A 6 -27.34 -10.52 1.38
N ALA A 7 -26.18 -11.10 1.10
CA ALA A 7 -24.86 -10.66 1.55
C ALA A 7 -24.06 -10.10 0.36
N GLU A 8 -23.41 -8.96 0.56
CA GLU A 8 -22.53 -8.32 -0.42
C GLU A 8 -21.15 -8.13 0.21
N VAL A 9 -20.11 -8.58 -0.48
CA VAL A 9 -18.72 -8.39 -0.04
C VAL A 9 -18.26 -6.98 -0.44
N ARG A 10 -18.19 -6.07 0.54
CA ARG A 10 -17.73 -4.68 0.36
C ARG A 10 -16.34 -4.45 0.93
N GLY A 11 -15.53 -3.66 0.23
CA GLY A 11 -14.17 -3.29 0.63
C GLY A 11 -13.08 -3.88 -0.27
N ILE A 12 -11.83 -3.50 0.01
CA ILE A 12 -10.63 -3.75 -0.81
C ILE A 12 -10.18 -5.23 -0.74
N GLY A 13 -10.63 -5.95 0.29
CA GLY A 13 -10.40 -7.39 0.49
C GLY A 13 -11.58 -8.25 0.03
N GLY A 14 -11.30 -9.52 -0.25
CA GLY A 14 -12.34 -10.54 -0.45
C GLY A 14 -12.72 -11.21 0.87
N LEU A 15 -13.92 -11.79 0.94
CA LEU A 15 -14.36 -12.61 2.07
C LEU A 15 -13.84 -14.04 1.90
N THR A 16 -13.05 -14.53 2.84
CA THR A 16 -12.62 -15.93 2.87
C THR A 16 -13.40 -16.69 3.95
N VAL A 17 -14.21 -17.66 3.55
CA VAL A 17 -14.92 -18.58 4.46
C VAL A 17 -14.11 -19.87 4.58
N ARG A 18 -13.74 -20.26 5.80
CA ARG A 18 -12.94 -21.46 6.07
C ARG A 18 -13.63 -22.37 7.08
N ARG A 19 -13.95 -23.59 6.66
CA ARG A 19 -14.67 -24.58 7.48
C ARG A 19 -14.31 -26.01 7.06
N ASP A 20 -14.16 -26.91 8.04
CA ASP A 20 -13.85 -28.34 7.83
C ASP A 20 -12.68 -28.58 6.87
N GLY A 21 -11.65 -27.73 6.95
CA GLY A 21 -10.45 -27.79 6.09
C GLY A 21 -10.67 -27.31 4.65
N ARG A 22 -11.86 -26.81 4.30
CA ARG A 22 -12.18 -26.18 3.01
C ARG A 22 -12.14 -24.67 3.15
N GLU A 23 -11.51 -24.01 2.19
CA GLU A 23 -11.43 -22.57 2.08
C GLU A 23 -12.12 -22.14 0.78
N ARG A 24 -13.04 -21.17 0.88
CA ARG A 24 -13.67 -20.51 -0.28
C ARG A 24 -13.48 -19.02 -0.16
N ARG A 25 -13.10 -18.39 -1.26
CA ARG A 25 -12.82 -16.96 -1.33
C ARG A 25 -13.79 -16.27 -2.28
N TYR A 26 -14.43 -15.23 -1.79
CA TYR A 26 -15.37 -14.39 -2.49
C TYR A 26 -14.73 -13.02 -2.75
N PRO A 27 -14.45 -12.64 -4.01
CA PRO A 27 -13.92 -11.33 -4.35
C PRO A 27 -14.87 -10.20 -3.93
N ALA A 28 -14.32 -8.98 -3.80
CA ALA A 28 -15.11 -7.77 -3.61
C ALA A 28 -16.16 -7.61 -4.74
N GLY A 29 -17.37 -7.18 -4.37
CA GLY A 29 -18.51 -7.07 -5.29
C GLY A 29 -19.32 -8.36 -5.48
N THR A 30 -18.91 -9.49 -4.88
CA THR A 30 -19.72 -10.70 -4.90
C THR A 30 -21.00 -10.51 -4.08
N ARG A 31 -22.15 -10.76 -4.70
CA ARG A 31 -23.45 -10.85 -4.04
C ARG A 31 -23.89 -12.29 -4.00
N LEU A 32 -24.23 -12.78 -2.82
CA LEU A 32 -24.68 -14.13 -2.58
C LEU A 32 -25.84 -14.14 -1.60
N PRO A 33 -26.75 -15.14 -1.68
CA PRO A 33 -27.77 -15.33 -0.67
C PRO A 33 -27.11 -15.44 0.71
N LEU A 34 -27.58 -14.63 1.65
CA LEU A 34 -27.13 -14.65 3.04
C LEU A 34 -27.37 -16.03 3.67
N ALA A 35 -28.41 -16.75 3.24
CA ALA A 35 -28.68 -18.12 3.66
C ALA A 35 -27.55 -19.08 3.24
N GLU A 36 -27.06 -19.02 2.00
CA GLU A 36 -25.93 -19.85 1.54
C GLU A 36 -24.66 -19.52 2.30
N LEU A 37 -24.39 -18.24 2.54
CA LEU A 37 -23.24 -17.81 3.34
C LEU A 37 -23.37 -18.28 4.81
N LEU A 38 -24.56 -18.19 5.39
CA LEU A 38 -24.83 -18.63 6.75
C LEU A 38 -24.83 -20.16 6.89
N GLU A 39 -25.22 -20.93 5.86
CA GLU A 39 -25.07 -22.39 5.82
C GLU A 39 -23.60 -22.81 5.74
N GLU A 40 -22.79 -22.08 4.94
CA GLU A 40 -21.35 -22.27 4.93
C GLU A 40 -20.72 -21.97 6.30
N ILE A 41 -21.27 -21.02 7.06
CA ILE A 41 -20.75 -20.61 8.39
C ILE A 41 -21.35 -21.43 9.55
N GLY A 42 -22.60 -21.88 9.46
CA GLY A 42 -23.40 -22.50 10.52
C GLY A 42 -24.06 -23.79 10.04
N GLY A 43 -23.81 -24.91 10.70
CA GLY A 43 -24.37 -26.20 10.28
C GLY A 43 -25.85 -26.39 10.67
N THR A 44 -26.64 -26.83 9.69
CA THR A 44 -27.95 -27.56 9.73
C THR A 44 -29.20 -26.78 10.16
N ALA A 45 -30.42 -26.98 9.60
CA ALA A 45 -30.92 -27.84 8.51
C ALA A 45 -32.41 -27.52 8.22
N GLY A 46 -32.87 -27.79 6.99
CA GLY A 46 -34.23 -28.29 6.70
C GLY A 46 -35.07 -27.48 5.70
N PRO A 47 -35.89 -28.15 4.85
CA PRO A 47 -36.15 -27.77 3.46
C PRO A 47 -37.52 -27.11 3.22
N ASP A 48 -37.74 -26.66 1.98
CA ASP A 48 -38.97 -26.12 1.38
C ASP A 48 -39.09 -24.59 1.36
N ALA A 49 -38.64 -23.98 0.26
CA ALA A 49 -39.39 -22.93 -0.44
C ALA A 49 -38.78 -22.71 -1.83
N ASP A 50 -39.55 -23.07 -2.84
CA ASP A 50 -39.40 -22.68 -4.25
C ASP A 50 -39.23 -21.16 -4.39
N PRO A 51 -38.19 -20.63 -5.07
CA PRO A 51 -38.18 -19.24 -5.48
C PRO A 51 -38.48 -19.16 -6.98
N GLY A 52 -39.74 -18.86 -7.29
CA GLY A 52 -40.08 -18.19 -8.53
C GLY A 52 -39.27 -16.89 -8.67
N PRO A 53 -39.01 -16.41 -9.91
CA PRO A 53 -38.03 -15.37 -10.15
C PRO A 53 -38.60 -14.01 -9.71
N ALA A 54 -38.19 -13.53 -8.54
CA ALA A 54 -38.34 -12.14 -8.15
C ALA A 54 -37.01 -11.42 -8.40
N ALA A 55 -37.00 -10.63 -9.47
CA ALA A 55 -35.87 -9.86 -9.95
C ALA A 55 -35.31 -8.90 -8.89
N GLY A 56 -34.10 -9.19 -8.42
CA GLY A 56 -33.23 -8.20 -7.79
C GLY A 56 -32.68 -7.27 -8.88
N VAL A 57 -32.88 -5.97 -8.72
CA VAL A 57 -32.34 -4.95 -9.63
C VAL A 57 -30.82 -5.05 -9.60
N ALA A 58 -30.26 -5.60 -10.69
CA ALA A 58 -28.83 -5.60 -10.94
C ALA A 58 -28.27 -4.19 -10.80
N PRO A 59 -27.02 -4.00 -10.35
CA PRO A 59 -26.38 -2.70 -10.46
C PRO A 59 -26.50 -2.24 -11.92
N THR A 60 -27.04 -1.05 -12.14
CA THR A 60 -27.03 -0.42 -13.47
C THR A 60 -25.61 -0.48 -13.98
N GLY A 61 -25.39 -0.87 -15.25
CA GLY A 61 -24.04 -1.07 -15.80
C GLY A 61 -23.12 0.15 -15.66
N GLU A 62 -23.71 1.33 -15.46
CA GLU A 62 -23.03 2.59 -15.19
C GLU A 62 -22.35 2.65 -13.79
N GLN A 63 -22.99 2.11 -12.74
CA GLN A 63 -22.36 1.99 -11.40
C GLN A 63 -21.26 0.93 -11.37
N ALA A 64 -21.40 -0.17 -12.12
CA ALA A 64 -20.33 -1.16 -12.24
C ALA A 64 -19.08 -0.55 -12.88
N GLY A 65 -19.26 0.22 -13.96
CA GLY A 65 -18.15 0.93 -14.63
C GLY A 65 -17.47 1.99 -13.77
N PHE A 66 -18.20 2.66 -12.88
CA PHE A 66 -17.59 3.55 -11.87
C PHE A 66 -16.57 2.83 -11.00
N TRP A 67 -17.01 1.74 -10.37
CA TRP A 67 -16.18 1.01 -9.42
C TRP A 67 -15.02 0.31 -10.11
N ASP A 68 -15.21 -0.19 -11.34
CA ASP A 68 -14.12 -0.71 -12.16
C ASP A 68 -13.04 0.35 -12.41
N GLU A 69 -13.45 1.59 -12.68
CA GLU A 69 -12.50 2.69 -12.88
C GLU A 69 -11.80 3.11 -11.59
N VAL A 70 -12.52 3.22 -10.47
CA VAL A 70 -11.94 3.50 -9.15
C VAL A 70 -10.91 2.45 -8.77
N HIS A 71 -11.25 1.16 -8.86
CA HIS A 71 -10.33 0.07 -8.55
C HIS A 71 -9.12 0.03 -9.48
N ARG A 72 -9.30 0.34 -10.77
CA ARG A 72 -8.19 0.42 -11.72
C ARG A 72 -7.22 1.55 -11.38
N LEU A 73 -7.74 2.72 -11.00
CA LEU A 73 -6.91 3.87 -10.60
C LEU A 73 -6.18 3.60 -9.28
N ASP A 74 -6.86 2.99 -8.32
CA ASP A 74 -6.27 2.56 -7.05
C ASP A 74 -5.16 1.52 -7.27
N ALA A 75 -5.39 0.51 -8.11
CA ALA A 75 -4.38 -0.49 -8.46
C ALA A 75 -3.15 0.15 -9.13
N ARG A 76 -3.36 1.10 -10.06
CA ARG A 76 -2.27 1.83 -10.73
C ARG A 76 -1.47 2.69 -9.74
N PHE A 77 -2.14 3.29 -8.76
CA PHE A 77 -1.49 4.03 -7.69
C PHE A 77 -0.57 3.13 -6.85
N HIS A 78 -1.06 1.98 -6.41
CA HIS A 78 -0.27 1.00 -5.65
C HIS A 78 0.93 0.48 -6.45
N GLU A 79 0.71 0.12 -7.71
CA GLU A 79 1.76 -0.36 -8.62
C GLU A 79 2.85 0.72 -8.85
N ALA A 80 2.47 2.00 -8.90
CA ALA A 80 3.42 3.11 -8.99
C ALA A 80 4.23 3.29 -7.70
N LEU A 81 3.62 3.15 -6.52
CA LEU A 81 4.33 3.18 -5.23
C LEU A 81 5.34 2.04 -5.12
N GLU A 82 4.96 0.81 -5.50
CA GLU A 82 5.86 -0.35 -5.49
C GLU A 82 7.11 -0.13 -6.36
N ARG A 83 6.95 0.59 -7.48
CA ARG A 83 8.07 0.95 -8.38
C ARG A 83 8.84 2.19 -7.93
N GLY A 84 8.38 2.88 -6.89
CA GLY A 84 8.93 4.15 -6.45
C GLY A 84 8.67 5.31 -7.41
N ASP A 85 7.76 5.15 -8.38
CA ASP A 85 7.39 6.17 -9.36
C ASP A 85 6.38 7.15 -8.74
N ALA A 86 6.92 8.15 -8.04
CA ALA A 86 6.12 9.18 -7.38
C ALA A 86 5.26 9.97 -8.37
N ARG A 87 5.70 10.12 -9.62
CA ARG A 87 4.96 10.86 -10.63
C ARG A 87 3.71 10.09 -11.04
N ALA A 88 3.85 8.82 -11.41
CA ALA A 88 2.72 7.97 -11.79
C ALA A 88 1.72 7.78 -10.63
N ALA A 89 2.22 7.71 -9.39
CA ALA A 89 1.36 7.63 -8.20
C ALA A 89 0.51 8.91 -8.04
N VAL A 90 1.11 10.09 -8.13
CA VAL A 90 0.39 11.37 -8.05
C VAL A 90 -0.59 11.54 -9.21
N GLU A 91 -0.21 11.16 -10.44
CA GLU A 91 -1.11 11.18 -11.59
C GLU A 91 -2.36 10.31 -11.35
N SER A 92 -2.18 9.08 -10.85
CA SER A 92 -3.29 8.17 -10.54
C SER A 92 -4.19 8.71 -9.43
N LEU A 93 -3.61 9.35 -8.41
CA LEU A 93 -4.34 9.98 -7.31
C LEU A 93 -5.22 11.15 -7.79
N LEU A 94 -4.69 12.00 -8.68
CA LEU A 94 -5.43 13.12 -9.26
C LEU A 94 -6.53 12.64 -10.24
N ASP A 95 -6.27 11.55 -10.96
CA ASP A 95 -7.28 10.91 -11.80
C ASP A 95 -8.42 10.32 -10.93
N LEU A 96 -8.08 9.70 -9.80
CA LEU A 96 -9.05 9.19 -8.83
C LEU A 96 -9.89 10.33 -8.22
N ASP A 97 -9.27 11.43 -7.79
CA ASP A 97 -9.97 12.61 -7.30
C ASP A 97 -10.99 13.14 -8.32
N ARG A 98 -10.58 13.27 -9.59
CA ARG A 98 -11.48 13.68 -10.67
C ARG A 98 -12.63 12.70 -10.88
N ARG A 99 -12.38 11.39 -10.79
CA ARG A 99 -13.44 10.38 -10.95
C ARG A 99 -14.44 10.38 -9.78
N VAL A 100 -13.95 10.57 -8.56
CA VAL A 100 -14.78 10.72 -7.35
C VAL A 100 -15.64 11.99 -7.44
N ALA A 101 -15.06 13.10 -7.89
CA ALA A 101 -15.77 14.37 -8.02
C ALA A 101 -16.89 14.33 -9.08
N ALA A 102 -16.71 13.53 -10.13
CA ALA A 102 -17.69 13.37 -11.21
C ALA A 102 -18.88 12.46 -10.84
N GLU A 103 -18.82 11.74 -9.71
CA GLU A 103 -19.87 10.80 -9.33
C GLU A 103 -21.12 11.53 -8.78
N PRO A 104 -22.30 11.36 -9.43
CA PRO A 104 -23.53 12.03 -9.01
C PRO A 104 -24.18 11.38 -7.79
N ASP A 105 -24.01 10.06 -7.59
CA ASP A 105 -24.54 9.37 -6.42
C ASP A 105 -23.70 9.71 -5.17
N GLU A 106 -24.33 10.34 -4.18
CA GLU A 106 -23.62 10.81 -2.97
C GLU A 106 -23.04 9.65 -2.16
N ALA A 107 -23.75 8.52 -2.09
CA ALA A 107 -23.29 7.39 -1.29
C ALA A 107 -22.07 6.73 -1.93
N ALA A 108 -22.11 6.49 -3.24
CA ALA A 108 -21.00 5.96 -4.02
C ALA A 108 -19.80 6.93 -4.01
N ARG A 109 -20.06 8.22 -4.13
CA ARG A 109 -19.02 9.26 -4.00
C ARG A 109 -18.38 9.28 -2.62
N ALA A 110 -19.18 9.18 -1.56
CA ALA A 110 -18.65 9.14 -0.20
C ALA A 110 -17.77 7.90 0.02
N GLU A 111 -18.19 6.74 -0.48
CA GLU A 111 -17.44 5.48 -0.41
C GLU A 111 -16.12 5.57 -1.20
N ALA A 112 -16.14 6.07 -2.44
CA ALA A 112 -14.93 6.22 -3.25
C ALA A 112 -13.96 7.30 -2.69
N ARG A 113 -14.47 8.26 -1.93
CA ARG A 113 -13.64 9.23 -1.21
C ARG A 113 -12.81 8.59 -0.10
N GLU A 114 -13.27 7.48 0.49
CA GLU A 114 -12.45 6.72 1.46
C GLU A 114 -11.23 6.09 0.76
N VAL A 115 -11.41 5.53 -0.44
CA VAL A 115 -10.31 5.01 -1.26
C VAL A 115 -9.28 6.11 -1.55
N LEU A 116 -9.75 7.30 -1.94
CA LEU A 116 -8.88 8.46 -2.17
C LEU A 116 -8.11 8.88 -0.90
N ARG A 117 -8.79 8.91 0.25
CA ARG A 117 -8.17 9.28 1.53
C ARG A 117 -7.10 8.28 1.95
N GLU A 118 -7.36 6.99 1.77
CA GLU A 118 -6.39 5.93 2.03
C GLU A 118 -5.15 6.10 1.14
N ALA A 119 -5.35 6.33 -0.17
CA ALA A 119 -4.25 6.59 -1.08
C ALA A 119 -3.41 7.83 -0.69
N ILE A 120 -4.05 8.91 -0.23
CA ILE A 120 -3.34 10.10 0.30
C ILE A 120 -2.49 9.74 1.53
N VAL A 121 -3.07 8.99 2.48
CA VAL A 121 -2.37 8.57 3.69
C VAL A 121 -1.17 7.69 3.35
N LEU A 122 -1.34 6.74 2.43
CA LEU A 122 -0.27 5.83 2.01
C LEU A 122 0.86 6.58 1.30
N LEU A 123 0.54 7.49 0.38
CA LEU A 123 1.54 8.33 -0.28
C LEU A 123 2.30 9.18 0.75
N GLY A 124 1.59 9.78 1.72
CA GLY A 124 2.21 10.55 2.80
C GLY A 124 3.15 9.70 3.65
N ALA A 125 2.75 8.49 4.02
CA ALA A 125 3.58 7.57 4.79
C ALA A 125 4.86 7.17 4.03
N GLU A 126 4.77 6.95 2.72
CA GLU A 126 5.93 6.58 1.90
C GLU A 126 6.89 7.76 1.70
N VAL A 127 6.37 8.98 1.51
CA VAL A 127 7.20 10.20 1.46
C VAL A 127 7.93 10.41 2.79
N LEU A 128 7.27 10.21 3.93
CA LEU A 128 7.88 10.39 5.26
C LEU A 128 8.92 9.31 5.61
N ARG A 129 8.81 8.11 5.04
CA ARG A 129 9.82 7.04 5.19
C ARG A 129 11.11 7.32 4.43
N ARG A 130 11.06 8.13 3.38
CA ARG A 130 12.23 8.40 2.55
C ARG A 130 13.22 9.31 3.30
N PRO A 131 14.53 9.02 3.23
CA PRO A 131 15.53 9.93 3.77
C PRO A 131 15.36 11.33 3.14
N PRO A 132 15.41 12.40 3.94
CA PRO A 132 15.17 13.76 3.46
C PRO A 132 16.26 14.26 2.50
N SER A 133 17.40 13.58 2.42
CA SER A 133 18.51 13.91 1.53
C SER A 133 19.35 12.66 1.22
N ALA A 134 20.16 12.76 0.16
CA ALA A 134 21.18 11.75 -0.15
C ALA A 134 22.17 11.56 1.02
N GLU A 135 22.51 12.65 1.72
CA GLU A 135 23.35 12.62 2.92
C GLU A 135 22.70 11.79 4.03
N ALA A 136 21.41 12.01 4.34
CA ALA A 136 20.69 11.23 5.34
C ALA A 136 20.55 9.75 4.94
N CYS A 137 20.45 9.46 3.64
CA CYS A 137 20.43 8.09 3.13
C CYS A 137 21.77 7.37 3.34
N LEU A 138 22.88 8.07 3.10
CA LEU A 138 24.23 7.51 3.19
C LEU A 138 24.79 7.53 4.61
N ALA A 139 24.25 8.37 5.51
CA ALA A 139 24.80 8.58 6.84
C ALA A 139 25.07 7.30 7.63
N PRO A 140 24.16 6.32 7.73
CA PRO A 140 24.44 5.10 8.51
C PRO A 140 25.64 4.30 7.98
N LEU A 141 25.83 4.28 6.66
CA LEU A 141 26.96 3.60 6.02
C LEU A 141 28.26 4.39 6.21
N VAL A 142 28.23 5.69 5.95
CA VAL A 142 29.41 6.55 6.07
C VAL A 142 29.90 6.61 7.52
N GLU A 143 29.00 6.78 8.48
CA GLU A 143 29.32 6.76 9.91
C GLU A 143 29.95 5.43 10.34
N ALA A 144 29.43 4.30 9.86
CA ALA A 144 30.02 2.99 10.13
C ALA A 144 31.44 2.85 9.55
N LEU A 145 31.69 3.36 8.35
CA LEU A 145 33.01 3.37 7.73
C LEU A 145 33.99 4.28 8.47
N VAL A 146 33.54 5.48 8.86
CA VAL A 146 34.32 6.42 9.66
C VAL A 146 34.69 5.79 11.02
N ALA A 147 33.75 5.16 11.71
CA ALA A 147 34.01 4.45 12.96
C ALA A 147 34.99 3.27 12.78
N ALA A 148 34.88 2.53 11.66
CA ALA A 148 35.83 1.46 11.33
C ALA A 148 37.24 2.01 11.07
N ARG A 149 37.37 3.13 10.35
CA ARG A 149 38.64 3.84 10.14
C ARG A 149 39.26 4.24 11.48
N GLU A 150 38.49 4.80 12.41
CA GLU A 150 38.99 5.18 13.74
C GLU A 150 39.49 3.97 14.53
N ARG A 151 38.76 2.85 14.49
CA ARG A 151 39.18 1.60 15.14
C ARG A 151 40.52 1.13 14.58
N TYR A 152 40.68 1.10 13.25
CA TYR A 152 41.95 0.72 12.64
C TYR A 152 43.10 1.67 13.00
N ARG A 153 42.84 2.98 13.11
CA ARG A 153 43.86 3.92 13.61
C ARG A 153 44.27 3.60 15.06
N LYS A 154 43.32 3.29 15.94
CA LYS A 154 43.61 2.89 17.34
C LYS A 154 44.44 1.61 17.41
N ASP A 155 44.12 0.65 16.55
CA ASP A 155 44.83 -0.62 16.42
C ASP A 155 46.17 -0.51 15.67
N ARG A 156 46.58 0.70 15.26
CA ARG A 156 47.78 0.99 14.46
C ARG A 156 47.81 0.26 13.09
N ARG A 157 46.62 -0.03 12.56
CA ARG A 157 46.37 -0.64 11.25
C ARG A 157 46.18 0.45 10.20
N TRP A 158 47.29 1.12 9.85
CA TRP A 158 47.27 2.34 9.03
C TRP A 158 46.82 2.08 7.59
N ALA A 159 47.24 0.96 6.99
CA ALA A 159 46.89 0.63 5.61
C ALA A 159 45.37 0.46 5.43
N GLU A 160 44.70 -0.17 6.39
CA GLU A 160 43.25 -0.36 6.37
C GLU A 160 42.48 0.93 6.63
N ALA A 161 43.00 1.79 7.51
CA ALA A 161 42.43 3.11 7.75
C ALA A 161 42.53 4.01 6.50
N ASP A 162 43.67 3.97 5.80
CA ASP A 162 43.88 4.70 4.55
C ASP A 162 43.02 4.15 3.41
N ALA A 163 42.87 2.82 3.30
CA ALA A 163 41.98 2.21 2.32
C ALA A 163 40.52 2.68 2.47
N ILE A 164 40.02 2.82 3.71
CA ILE A 164 38.68 3.38 3.95
C ILE A 164 38.61 4.86 3.58
N ARG A 165 39.63 5.65 3.93
CA ARG A 165 39.68 7.08 3.56
C ARG A 165 39.61 7.24 2.04
N ASP A 166 40.40 6.47 1.32
CA ASP A 166 40.49 6.56 -0.14
C ASP A 166 39.19 6.07 -0.81
N ALA A 167 38.54 5.05 -0.24
CA ALA A 167 37.21 4.61 -0.69
C ALA A 167 36.13 5.69 -0.47
N LEU A 168 36.13 6.34 0.70
CA LEU A 168 35.20 7.45 0.99
C LEU A 168 35.46 8.62 0.03
N ALA A 169 36.71 9.03 -0.15
CA ALA A 169 37.08 10.09 -1.08
C ALA A 169 36.70 9.76 -2.54
N GLY A 170 36.92 8.52 -2.98
CA GLY A 170 36.51 8.04 -4.30
C GLY A 170 34.99 8.02 -4.51
N ALA A 171 34.22 7.96 -3.43
CA ALA A 171 32.75 8.07 -3.46
C ALA A 171 32.24 9.52 -3.30
N GLY A 172 33.13 10.53 -3.32
CA GLY A 172 32.75 11.93 -3.12
C GLY A 172 32.41 12.27 -1.67
N VAL A 173 32.95 11.51 -0.70
CA VAL A 173 32.77 11.76 0.73
C VAL A 173 34.07 12.31 1.32
N THR A 174 34.02 13.55 1.80
CA THR A 174 35.14 14.17 2.52
C THR A 174 34.95 14.00 4.01
N VAL A 175 35.96 13.48 4.72
CA VAL A 175 35.96 13.34 6.19
C VAL A 175 36.93 14.35 6.80
N GLU A 176 36.41 15.22 7.65
CA GLU A 176 37.12 16.22 8.44
C GLU A 176 37.23 15.72 9.89
N ASP A 177 38.44 15.47 10.38
CA ASP A 177 38.65 15.14 11.79
C ASP A 177 38.51 16.44 12.63
N THR A 178 37.55 16.53 13.56
CA THR A 178 37.42 17.67 14.50
C THR A 178 37.63 17.22 15.96
N PRO A 179 37.92 18.14 16.90
CA PRO A 179 38.05 17.80 18.33
C PRO A 179 36.79 17.15 18.93
N GLU A 180 35.62 17.45 18.38
CA GLU A 180 34.32 16.90 18.78
C GLU A 180 34.01 15.55 18.12
N GLY A 181 34.84 15.11 17.17
CA GLY A 181 34.66 13.88 16.39
C GLY A 181 34.80 14.11 14.89
N PRO A 182 34.86 13.05 14.09
CA PRO A 182 34.93 13.16 12.64
C PRO A 182 33.58 13.67 12.10
N ARG A 183 33.64 14.74 11.29
CA ARG A 183 32.52 15.21 10.46
C ARG A 183 32.77 14.81 9.03
N TRP A 184 31.71 14.62 8.26
CA TRP A 184 31.83 14.30 6.85
C TRP A 184 30.81 15.09 6.04
N ARG A 185 31.10 15.28 4.75
CA ARG A 185 30.23 15.96 3.79
C ARG A 185 30.34 15.29 2.43
N LEU A 186 29.25 15.37 1.66
CA LEU A 186 29.27 15.03 0.24
C LEU A 186 29.86 16.20 -0.56
N SER A 187 30.80 15.92 -1.45
CA SER A 187 31.46 16.87 -2.36
C SER A 187 30.82 16.91 -3.74
#